data_AF-A0A2T2V6P1-F1
#
_entry.id   AF-A0A2T2V6P1-F1
#
_cell.length_a   1.000
_cell.length_b   1.000
_cell.length_c   1.000
_cell.angle_alpha   90.00
_cell.angle_beta   90.00
_cell.angle_gamma   90.00
#
_symmetry.space_group_name_H-M   'P 1'
#
loop_
_entity.id
_entity.type
_entity.pdbx_description
1 polymer ?
#
loop_
_entity_poly.entity_id
_entity_poly.type
_entity_poly.pdbx_seq_one_letter_code
_entity_poly.pdbx_strand_id
1 'polypeptide(L)'
;MVVDEGQVFRKVKLSSIEPGDYKYLRVSLSYQNYAIDLRAQGMDLTGTLASFIGFNTYIESFKIKDSTITVNDNKKQGYWSFETQYGTVTGQAPGTTVPNPISKTSPIPPGSCLVTGEFQEPLSITGDESKDQTVIISVSTNKSFEWKDPNDNGVYEPQKNDQVVDMGIRGLKGVVQ
;
A
#
# COMPACT_ATOMS: atom_id res chain seq x y z
N MET A 1 -4.88 8.53 7.95
CA MET A 1 -4.32 7.96 9.19
C MET A 1 -3.27 6.95 8.77
N VAL A 2 -2.03 7.13 9.21
CA VAL A 2 -0.97 6.13 9.07
C VAL A 2 -0.94 5.36 10.38
N VAL A 3 -0.83 4.03 10.32
CA VAL A 3 -0.76 3.17 11.51
C VAL A 3 0.44 2.25 11.39
N ASP A 4 1.09 2.01 12.51
CA ASP A 4 2.18 1.05 12.60
C ASP A 4 1.65 -0.39 12.66
N GLU A 5 2.53 -1.35 12.39
CA GLU A 5 2.20 -2.77 12.47
C GLU A 5 1.71 -3.16 13.88
N GLY A 6 0.68 -4.00 13.92
CA GLY A 6 0.07 -4.49 15.17
C GLY A 6 -0.82 -3.48 15.90
N GLN A 7 -0.96 -2.24 15.41
CA GLN A 7 -1.82 -1.24 16.01
C GLN A 7 -3.28 -1.38 15.56
N VAL A 8 -4.20 -0.97 16.43
CA VAL A 8 -5.63 -0.91 16.09
C VAL A 8 -5.85 0.22 15.08
N PHE A 9 -6.17 -0.16 13.84
CA PHE A 9 -6.45 0.79 12.77
C PHE A 9 -7.82 1.47 12.91
N ARG A 10 -8.85 0.71 13.29
CA ARG A 10 -10.23 1.21 13.37
C ARG A 10 -11.05 0.39 14.36
N LYS A 11 -11.96 1.07 15.07
CA LYS A 11 -13.04 0.45 15.84
C LYS A 11 -14.37 0.80 15.20
N VAL A 12 -15.24 -0.19 15.01
CA VAL A 12 -16.58 -0.03 14.45
C VAL A 12 -17.54 -0.69 15.43
N LYS A 13 -18.70 -0.06 15.68
CA LYS A 13 -19.74 -0.68 16.50
C LYS A 13 -20.34 -1.84 15.72
N LEU A 14 -20.35 -3.06 16.29
CA LEU A 14 -20.93 -4.22 15.62
C LEU A 14 -22.41 -3.98 15.28
N SER A 15 -23.14 -3.26 16.14
CA SER A 15 -24.54 -2.87 15.91
C SER A 15 -24.78 -1.97 14.67
N SER A 16 -23.72 -1.43 14.04
CA SER A 16 -23.84 -0.69 12.78
C SER A 16 -23.59 -1.56 11.54
N ILE A 17 -23.36 -2.86 11.72
CA ILE A 17 -23.13 -3.84 10.67
C ILE A 17 -24.37 -4.75 10.64
N GLU A 18 -24.93 -4.97 9.46
CA GLU A 18 -26.09 -5.86 9.34
C GLU A 18 -25.67 -7.30 9.67
N PRO A 19 -26.52 -8.09 10.37
CA PRO A 19 -26.24 -9.49 10.59
C PRO A 19 -26.03 -10.27 9.29
N GLY A 20 -25.04 -11.16 9.28
CA GLY A 20 -24.69 -12.00 8.14
C GLY A 20 -23.25 -12.50 8.16
N ASP A 21 -22.91 -13.32 7.18
CA ASP A 21 -21.55 -13.86 6.99
C ASP A 21 -20.81 -13.10 5.88
N TYR A 22 -19.73 -12.43 6.28
CA TYR A 22 -18.91 -11.59 5.41
C TYR A 22 -17.66 -12.35 4.97
N LYS A 23 -17.62 -12.74 3.69
CA LYS A 23 -16.48 -13.45 3.09
C LYS A 23 -15.32 -12.54 2.69
N TYR A 24 -15.62 -11.28 2.37
CA TYR A 24 -14.66 -10.34 1.84
C TYR A 24 -14.62 -9.07 2.66
N LEU A 25 -13.46 -8.43 2.69
CA LEU A 25 -13.25 -7.10 3.25
C LEU A 25 -12.69 -6.17 2.18
N ARG A 26 -13.03 -4.88 2.28
CA ARG A 26 -12.43 -3.82 1.48
C ARG A 26 -11.76 -2.80 2.37
N VAL A 27 -10.52 -2.45 2.01
CA VAL A 27 -9.74 -1.45 2.71
C VAL A 27 -9.25 -0.43 1.69
N SER A 28 -9.42 0.85 2.01
CA SER A 28 -8.81 1.94 1.25
C SER A 28 -7.39 2.15 1.78
N LEU A 29 -6.39 1.94 0.93
CA LEU A 29 -4.98 2.10 1.29
C LEU A 29 -4.40 3.22 0.44
N SER A 30 -3.82 4.25 1.07
CA SER A 30 -3.33 5.45 0.35
C SER A 30 -1.81 5.56 0.31
N TYR A 31 -1.11 4.86 1.20
CA TYR A 31 0.32 5.06 1.44
C TYR A 31 1.01 3.79 1.93
N GLN A 32 2.28 3.61 1.55
CA GLN A 32 3.17 2.58 2.06
C GLN A 32 4.57 3.14 2.29
N ASN A 33 5.27 2.62 3.30
CA ASN A 33 6.65 2.98 3.61
C ASN A 33 7.45 1.72 3.91
N TYR A 34 8.53 1.47 3.16
CA TYR A 34 9.35 0.27 3.34
C TYR A 34 10.75 0.45 2.74
N ALA A 35 11.68 -0.43 3.11
CA ALA A 35 13.04 -0.42 2.60
C ALA A 35 13.16 -1.12 1.24
N ILE A 36 14.01 -0.59 0.36
CA ILE A 36 14.41 -1.20 -0.91
C ILE A 36 15.93 -1.18 -1.06
N ASP A 37 16.46 -2.17 -1.75
CA ASP A 37 17.87 -2.23 -2.14
C ASP A 37 18.05 -1.62 -3.53
N LEU A 38 19.18 -0.92 -3.73
CA LEU A 38 19.53 -0.25 -4.97
C LEU A 38 21.03 -0.11 -5.13
N ARG A 39 21.47 0.26 -6.33
CA ARG A 39 22.86 0.64 -6.60
C ARG A 39 22.95 2.04 -7.19
N ALA A 40 23.87 2.84 -6.65
CA ALA A 40 24.15 4.19 -7.14
C ALA A 40 25.66 4.46 -7.04
N GLN A 41 26.24 5.03 -8.10
CA GLN A 41 27.68 5.30 -8.21
C GLN A 41 28.56 4.07 -7.87
N GLY A 42 28.09 2.87 -8.22
CA GLY A 42 28.79 1.61 -7.94
C GLY A 42 28.71 1.12 -6.48
N MET A 43 27.95 1.79 -5.61
CA MET A 43 27.72 1.38 -4.22
C MET A 43 26.35 0.74 -4.08
N ASP A 44 26.29 -0.39 -3.36
CA ASP A 44 25.04 -1.00 -2.92
C ASP A 44 24.52 -0.25 -1.69
N LEU A 45 23.27 0.15 -1.76
CA LEU A 45 22.60 0.95 -0.76
C LEU A 45 21.27 0.29 -0.40
N THR A 46 20.80 0.59 0.79
CA THR A 46 19.40 0.41 1.16
C THR A 46 18.84 1.80 1.41
N GLY A 47 17.64 2.07 0.90
CA GLY A 47 16.92 3.28 1.30
C GLY A 47 15.46 3.03 1.55
N THR A 48 14.78 4.09 1.96
CA THR A 48 13.37 4.04 2.35
C THR A 48 12.51 4.63 1.24
N LEU A 49 11.56 3.83 0.75
CA LEU A 49 10.56 4.24 -0.22
C LEU A 49 9.28 4.66 0.49
N ALA A 50 8.77 5.83 0.14
CA ALA A 50 7.42 6.30 0.38
C ALA A 50 6.60 6.15 -0.92
N SER A 51 5.60 5.27 -0.92
CA SER A 51 4.77 4.93 -2.08
C SER A 51 3.33 5.41 -1.88
N PHE A 52 2.81 6.22 -2.79
CA PHE A 52 1.42 6.69 -2.78
C PHE A 52 0.57 5.88 -3.76
N ILE A 53 -0.23 4.99 -3.18
CA ILE A 53 -1.18 4.12 -3.88
C ILE A 53 -2.59 4.74 -3.96
N GLY A 54 -2.82 5.84 -3.25
CA GLY A 54 -4.04 6.65 -3.32
C GLY A 54 -4.22 7.31 -4.67
N PHE A 55 -5.47 7.41 -5.15
CA PHE A 55 -5.77 8.14 -6.39
C PHE A 55 -6.05 9.62 -6.09
N ASN A 56 -5.44 10.51 -6.88
CA ASN A 56 -5.65 11.96 -6.86
C ASN A 56 -5.66 12.55 -5.44
N THR A 57 -4.60 12.25 -4.68
CA THR A 57 -4.49 12.65 -3.28
C THR A 57 -3.77 14.00 -3.19
N TYR A 58 -4.36 14.95 -2.49
CA TYR A 58 -3.66 16.19 -2.13
C TYR A 58 -2.62 15.87 -1.05
N ILE A 59 -1.35 16.16 -1.35
CA ILE A 59 -0.24 15.94 -0.44
C ILE A 59 0.32 17.32 -0.10
N GLU A 60 0.17 17.74 1.15
CA GLU A 60 0.82 18.95 1.66
C GLU A 60 2.32 18.68 1.86
N SER A 61 2.63 17.72 2.73
CA SER A 61 3.97 17.19 2.94
C SER A 61 3.91 15.77 3.50
N PHE A 62 5.03 15.05 3.45
CA PHE A 62 5.17 13.74 4.09
C PHE A 62 6.61 13.48 4.49
N LYS A 63 6.78 12.67 5.54
CA LYS A 63 8.08 12.18 5.99
C LYS A 63 8.38 10.83 5.34
N ILE A 64 9.60 10.63 4.83
CA ILE A 64 10.03 9.35 4.25
C ILE A 64 10.65 8.49 5.36
N LYS A 65 11.83 8.86 5.86
CA LYS A 65 12.46 8.29 7.05
C LYS A 65 12.97 9.40 7.96
N ASP A 66 13.93 10.19 7.50
CA ASP A 66 14.51 11.30 8.25
C ASP A 66 14.13 12.64 7.59
N SER A 67 14.00 12.63 6.26
CA SER A 67 13.63 13.78 5.45
C SER A 67 12.12 13.96 5.32
N THR A 68 11.69 15.23 5.22
CA THR A 68 10.32 15.62 4.90
C THR A 68 10.29 16.26 3.51
N ILE A 69 9.37 15.79 2.66
CA ILE A 69 9.12 16.36 1.33
C ILE A 69 7.86 17.21 1.38
N THR A 70 7.99 18.48 1.02
CA THR A 70 6.85 19.38 0.79
C THR A 70 6.40 19.26 -0.66
N VAL A 71 5.09 19.08 -0.88
CA VAL A 71 4.50 18.85 -2.20
C VAL A 71 3.47 19.93 -2.54
N ASN A 72 2.53 20.23 -1.62
CA ASN A 72 1.44 21.20 -1.79
C ASN A 72 0.64 21.05 -3.09
N ASP A 73 0.43 19.81 -3.55
CA ASP A 73 -0.16 19.52 -4.86
C ASP A 73 -0.96 18.20 -4.86
N ASN A 74 -1.87 18.07 -5.81
CA ASN A 74 -2.58 16.82 -6.08
C ASN A 74 -1.68 15.87 -6.86
N LYS A 75 -1.46 14.67 -6.32
CA LYS A 75 -0.68 13.63 -6.98
C LYS A 75 -1.55 12.47 -7.44
N LYS A 76 -1.25 11.98 -8.64
CA LYS A 76 -1.86 10.77 -9.18
C LYS A 76 -1.37 9.55 -8.42
N GLN A 77 -2.15 8.47 -8.51
CA GLN A 77 -1.71 7.16 -8.04
C GLN A 77 -0.36 6.84 -8.67
N GLY A 78 0.56 6.37 -7.85
CA GLY A 78 1.89 6.01 -8.27
C GLY A 78 2.95 7.09 -8.05
N TYR A 79 2.62 8.18 -7.37
CA TYR A 79 3.64 9.11 -6.88
C TYR A 79 4.48 8.42 -5.81
N TRP A 80 5.79 8.62 -5.84
CA TRP A 80 6.68 8.03 -4.86
C TRP A 80 7.85 8.97 -4.57
N SER A 81 8.46 8.76 -3.40
CA SER A 81 9.74 9.34 -3.08
C SER A 81 10.59 8.34 -2.33
N PHE A 82 11.89 8.47 -2.49
CA PHE A 82 12.87 7.56 -1.98
C PHE A 82 13.99 8.34 -1.28
N GLU A 83 14.43 7.84 -0.13
CA GLU A 83 15.46 8.46 0.71
C GLU A 83 16.63 7.50 0.94
N THR A 84 17.85 8.00 0.74
CA THR A 84 19.11 7.37 1.15
C THR A 84 19.88 8.29 2.08
N GLN A 85 20.99 7.79 2.63
CA GLN A 85 21.97 8.62 3.34
C GLN A 85 22.56 9.78 2.50
N TYR A 86 22.40 9.76 1.17
CA TYR A 86 22.91 10.79 0.27
C TYR A 86 21.84 11.78 -0.23
N GLY A 87 20.58 11.61 0.20
CA GLY A 87 19.48 12.51 -0.14
C GLY A 87 18.24 11.79 -0.67
N THR A 88 17.33 12.59 -1.21
CA THR A 88 15.98 12.16 -1.61
C THR A 88 15.74 12.33 -3.10
N VAL A 89 15.00 11.40 -3.69
CA VAL A 89 14.52 11.45 -5.08
C VAL A 89 13.00 11.29 -5.09
N THR A 90 12.32 11.97 -6.00
CA THR A 90 10.87 11.80 -6.21
C THR A 90 10.62 11.28 -7.62
N GLY A 91 9.55 10.53 -7.81
CA GLY A 91 9.13 10.06 -9.11
C GLY A 91 7.65 9.73 -9.20
N GLN A 92 7.25 9.24 -10.37
CA GLN A 92 5.88 8.90 -10.70
C GLN A 92 5.89 7.62 -11.54
N ALA A 93 5.40 6.53 -10.98
CA ALA A 93 5.13 5.31 -11.74
C ALA A 93 3.84 5.47 -12.57
N PRO A 94 3.68 4.73 -13.68
CA PRO A 94 2.48 4.80 -14.52
C PRO A 94 1.20 4.34 -13.80
N GLY A 95 1.33 3.52 -12.76
CA GLY A 95 0.24 3.06 -11.92
C GLY A 95 0.73 2.20 -10.77
N THR A 96 -0.21 1.61 -10.03
CA THR A 96 0.09 0.63 -8.98
C THR A 96 -0.91 -0.51 -9.04
N THR A 97 -0.47 -1.74 -8.87
CA THR A 97 -1.38 -2.89 -8.79
C THR A 97 -2.07 -2.93 -7.42
N VAL A 98 -3.39 -3.19 -7.43
CA VAL A 98 -4.23 -3.36 -6.23
C VAL A 98 -5.06 -4.64 -6.35
N PRO A 99 -5.07 -5.54 -5.34
CA PRO A 99 -5.78 -6.80 -5.47
C PRO A 99 -7.30 -6.67 -5.37
N ASN A 100 -8.01 -7.43 -6.21
CA ASN A 100 -9.46 -7.62 -6.13
C ASN A 100 -9.87 -9.03 -6.61
N PRO A 101 -9.89 -10.05 -5.73
CA PRO A 101 -10.21 -11.43 -6.11
C PRO A 101 -11.63 -11.60 -6.67
N ILE A 102 -12.54 -10.67 -6.36
CA ILE A 102 -13.93 -10.67 -6.83
C ILE A 102 -14.19 -9.65 -7.95
N SER A 103 -13.17 -9.27 -8.71
CA SER A 103 -13.29 -8.24 -9.77
C SER A 103 -14.38 -8.52 -10.81
N LYS A 104 -14.68 -9.80 -11.08
CA LYS A 104 -15.74 -10.21 -12.03
C LYS A 104 -17.16 -9.91 -11.53
N THR A 105 -17.40 -10.03 -10.23
CA THR A 105 -18.74 -9.87 -9.63
C THR A 105 -18.90 -8.54 -8.90
N SER A 106 -17.78 -7.96 -8.43
CA SER A 106 -17.73 -6.66 -7.76
C SER A 106 -16.45 -5.91 -8.18
N PRO A 107 -16.45 -5.33 -9.40
CA PRO A 107 -15.32 -4.55 -9.89
C PRO A 107 -15.10 -3.31 -9.03
N ILE A 108 -13.84 -2.89 -8.94
CA ILE A 108 -13.47 -1.62 -8.33
C ILE A 108 -13.30 -0.61 -9.47
N PRO A 109 -13.93 0.58 -9.40
CA PRO A 109 -13.78 1.60 -10.43
C PRO A 109 -12.30 1.96 -10.63
N PRO A 110 -11.85 2.20 -11.89
CA PRO A 110 -10.52 2.74 -12.15
C PRO A 110 -10.25 4.01 -11.35
N GLY A 111 -9.02 4.20 -10.87
CA GLY A 111 -8.69 5.32 -9.99
C GLY A 111 -9.25 5.18 -8.58
N SER A 112 -9.52 3.96 -8.13
CA SER A 112 -9.78 3.68 -6.73
C SER A 112 -8.57 3.00 -6.10
N CYS A 113 -8.29 3.35 -4.84
CA CYS A 113 -7.26 2.71 -4.02
C CYS A 113 -7.84 1.65 -3.06
N LEU A 114 -9.05 1.19 -3.38
CA LEU A 114 -9.66 0.07 -2.67
C LEU A 114 -8.92 -1.21 -3.01
N VAL A 115 -8.65 -1.96 -1.96
CA VAL A 115 -8.12 -3.31 -2.02
C VAL A 115 -9.17 -4.24 -1.46
N THR A 116 -9.51 -5.30 -2.19
CA THR A 116 -10.39 -6.35 -1.70
C THR A 116 -9.54 -7.54 -1.25
N GLY A 117 -9.81 -8.02 -0.05
CA GLY A 117 -9.23 -9.23 0.51
C GLY A 117 -10.32 -10.22 0.89
N GLU A 118 -9.94 -11.47 1.08
CA GLU A 118 -10.80 -12.51 1.61
C GLU A 118 -10.48 -12.73 3.09
N PHE A 119 -11.50 -13.03 3.89
CA PHE A 119 -11.26 -13.55 5.23
C PHE A 119 -10.81 -15.01 5.15
N GLN A 120 -9.87 -15.42 6.01
CA GLN A 120 -9.49 -16.83 6.11
C GLN A 120 -10.69 -17.71 6.50
N GLU A 121 -11.50 -17.20 7.44
CA GLU A 121 -12.81 -17.73 7.80
C GLU A 121 -13.80 -16.56 7.79
N PRO A 122 -15.03 -16.71 7.25
CA PRO A 122 -15.97 -15.59 7.16
C PRO A 122 -16.19 -14.89 8.50
N LEU A 123 -16.25 -13.57 8.49
CA LEU A 123 -16.67 -12.80 9.66
C LEU A 123 -18.18 -12.95 9.83
N SER A 124 -18.61 -13.61 10.90
CA SER A 124 -20.02 -13.81 11.20
C SER A 124 -20.51 -12.76 12.20
N ILE A 125 -21.53 -12.00 11.80
CA ILE A 125 -22.22 -11.01 12.64
C ILE A 125 -23.64 -11.53 12.89
N THR A 126 -24.02 -11.75 14.14
CA THR A 126 -25.35 -12.23 14.53
C THR A 126 -26.30 -11.09 14.91
N GLY A 127 -25.76 -9.95 15.37
CA GLY A 127 -26.53 -8.83 15.91
C GLY A 127 -26.78 -8.89 17.43
N ASP A 128 -26.40 -9.99 18.07
CA ASP A 128 -26.56 -10.23 19.51
C ASP A 128 -25.19 -10.38 20.22
N GLU A 129 -24.12 -9.86 19.62
CA GLU A 129 -22.78 -9.95 20.19
C GLU A 129 -22.68 -9.22 21.53
N SER A 130 -22.15 -9.92 22.54
CA SER A 130 -21.87 -9.37 23.87
C SER A 130 -20.38 -9.03 24.07
N LYS A 131 -19.54 -9.30 23.06
CA LYS A 131 -18.10 -9.10 23.09
C LYS A 131 -17.63 -8.49 21.77
N ASP A 132 -16.54 -7.75 21.84
CA ASP A 132 -15.84 -7.27 20.65
C ASP A 132 -15.30 -8.45 19.84
N GLN A 133 -15.38 -8.34 18.51
CA GLN A 133 -14.68 -9.22 17.58
C GLN A 133 -13.44 -8.51 17.06
N THR A 134 -12.28 -9.19 17.09
CA THR A 134 -11.03 -8.63 16.58
C THR A 134 -10.73 -9.20 15.20
N VAL A 135 -10.53 -8.33 14.22
CA VAL A 135 -10.10 -8.70 12.88
C VAL A 135 -8.68 -8.19 12.64
N ILE A 136 -7.75 -9.10 12.41
CA ILE A 136 -6.42 -8.76 11.92
C ILE A 136 -6.50 -8.58 10.40
N ILE A 137 -6.06 -7.43 9.93
CA ILE A 137 -5.90 -7.14 8.51
C ILE A 137 -4.42 -7.30 8.15
N SER A 138 -4.10 -8.33 7.37
CA SER A 138 -2.74 -8.58 6.89
C SER A 138 -2.62 -8.09 5.44
N VAL A 139 -1.71 -7.15 5.24
CA VAL A 139 -1.42 -6.50 3.95
C VAL A 139 -0.03 -6.94 3.50
N SER A 140 0.14 -7.27 2.21
CA SER A 140 1.44 -7.67 1.67
C SER A 140 1.79 -6.87 0.42
N THR A 141 3.03 -6.37 0.39
CA THR A 141 3.67 -5.86 -0.83
C THR A 141 4.20 -6.98 -1.70
N ASN A 142 4.57 -8.14 -1.14
CA ASN A 142 5.20 -9.25 -1.85
C ASN A 142 6.27 -8.80 -2.86
N LYS A 143 7.23 -7.97 -2.42
CA LYS A 143 8.28 -7.37 -3.28
C LYS A 143 7.71 -6.60 -4.48
N SER A 144 6.65 -5.81 -4.27
CA SER A 144 5.96 -5.07 -5.34
C SER A 144 6.75 -3.95 -5.99
N PHE A 145 7.94 -3.62 -5.51
CA PHE A 145 8.78 -2.61 -6.13
C PHE A 145 9.39 -3.17 -7.41
N GLU A 146 8.84 -2.72 -8.54
CA GLU A 146 9.17 -3.19 -9.87
C GLU A 146 9.67 -2.03 -10.72
N TRP A 147 10.68 -2.27 -11.54
CA TRP A 147 11.25 -1.27 -12.44
C TRP A 147 11.58 -1.88 -13.81
N LYS A 148 11.70 -1.02 -14.82
CA LYS A 148 12.38 -1.37 -16.07
C LYS A 148 13.87 -1.32 -15.83
N ASP A 149 14.55 -2.40 -16.17
CA ASP A 149 16.00 -2.55 -16.13
C ASP A 149 16.54 -2.65 -17.56
N PRO A 150 17.01 -1.54 -18.17
CA PRO A 150 17.52 -1.56 -19.54
C PRO A 150 18.84 -2.32 -19.69
N ASN A 151 19.57 -2.54 -18.60
CA ASN A 151 20.89 -3.18 -18.62
C ASN A 151 20.85 -4.66 -18.19
N ASP A 152 19.69 -5.12 -17.72
CA ASP A 152 19.32 -6.50 -17.40
C ASP A 152 20.23 -7.15 -16.34
N ASN A 153 20.59 -6.38 -15.31
CA ASN A 153 21.43 -6.85 -14.21
C ASN A 153 20.66 -7.22 -12.93
N GLY A 154 19.35 -6.97 -12.89
CA GLY A 154 18.47 -7.30 -11.78
C GLY A 154 18.65 -6.41 -10.54
N VAL A 155 19.32 -5.27 -10.67
CA VAL A 155 19.58 -4.32 -9.58
C VAL A 155 18.95 -2.98 -9.94
N TYR A 156 18.20 -2.39 -9.01
CA TYR A 156 17.63 -1.08 -9.26
C TYR A 156 18.72 0.00 -9.27
N GLU A 157 18.95 0.61 -10.43
CA GLU A 157 19.96 1.63 -10.66
C GLU A 157 19.36 2.91 -11.26
N PRO A 158 18.85 3.85 -10.42
CA PRO A 158 18.26 5.10 -10.90
C PRO A 158 19.15 5.90 -11.86
N GLN A 159 20.48 5.83 -11.66
CA GLN A 159 21.48 6.53 -12.48
C GLN A 159 21.76 5.84 -13.82
N LYS A 160 21.26 4.61 -14.03
CA LYS A 160 21.33 3.86 -15.28
C LYS A 160 20.01 3.89 -16.06
N ASN A 161 19.14 4.83 -15.72
CA ASN A 161 17.81 5.04 -16.30
C ASN A 161 16.78 3.94 -15.96
N ASP A 162 16.95 3.26 -14.83
CA ASP A 162 15.92 2.38 -14.32
C ASP A 162 14.68 3.16 -13.92
N GLN A 163 13.52 2.71 -14.38
CA GLN A 163 12.24 3.41 -14.19
C GLN A 163 11.28 2.55 -13.40
N VAL A 164 10.85 3.04 -12.23
CA VAL A 164 9.82 2.38 -11.42
C VAL A 164 8.52 2.27 -12.22
N VAL A 165 7.96 1.05 -12.30
CA VAL A 165 6.72 0.76 -13.02
C VAL A 165 5.56 0.39 -12.11
N ASP A 166 5.83 -0.20 -10.95
CA ASP A 166 4.82 -0.57 -9.96
C ASP A 166 5.45 -0.60 -8.56
N MET A 167 4.64 -0.36 -7.54
CA MET A 167 4.98 -0.43 -6.11
C MET A 167 3.72 -0.59 -5.25
N GLY A 168 2.70 -1.25 -5.80
CA GLY A 168 1.39 -1.42 -5.19
C GLY A 168 1.29 -2.56 -4.19
N ILE A 169 0.07 -2.97 -3.90
CA ILE A 169 -0.26 -4.07 -2.98
C ILE A 169 -0.36 -5.36 -3.77
N ARG A 170 -0.02 -6.50 -3.14
CA ARG A 170 -0.12 -7.83 -3.76
C ARG A 170 -1.04 -8.78 -2.98
N GLY A 171 -1.32 -8.48 -1.71
CA GLY A 171 -2.26 -9.27 -0.93
C GLY A 171 -2.96 -8.48 0.17
N LEU A 172 -4.19 -8.87 0.44
CA LEU A 172 -4.99 -8.45 1.59
C LEU A 172 -5.74 -9.68 2.10
N LYS A 173 -5.66 -9.97 3.39
CA LYS A 173 -6.48 -10.99 4.04
C LYS A 173 -6.96 -10.53 5.41
N GLY A 174 -8.16 -10.96 5.77
CA GLY A 174 -8.73 -10.79 7.11
C GLY A 174 -8.58 -12.07 7.93
N VAL A 175 -8.26 -11.95 9.21
CA VAL A 175 -8.23 -13.08 10.15
C VAL A 175 -9.05 -12.68 11.38
N VAL A 176 -10.12 -13.43 11.64
CA VAL A 176 -10.95 -13.25 12.84
C VAL A 176 -10.27 -13.95 14.03
N GLN A 177 -10.23 -13.30 15.19
CA GLN A 177 -9.74 -13.86 16.45
C GLN A 177 -10.86 -14.22 17.41
#